data_AF-A0A8T5GLM2-F1
#
_entry.id   AF-A0A8T5GLM2-F1
#
_cell.length_a   1.000
_cell.length_b   1.000
_cell.length_c   1.000
_cell.angle_alpha   90.00
_cell.angle_beta   90.00
_cell.angle_gamma   90.00
#
_symmetry.space_group_name_H-M   'P 1'
#
loop_
_entity.id
_entity.type
_entity.pdbx_description
1 polymer ?
#
loop_
_entity_poly.entity_id
_entity_poly.type
_entity_poly.pdbx_seq_one_letter_code
_entity_poly.pdbx_strand_id
1 'polypeptide(L)'
;MARNLTEKQIKFLEVLFDEANGDAVTAKRLAGYGDNSSTTAIVESLKDEIGEKTRTYFARSAPRAAVAMVGALSDPTELGIKEKMVAAKDLLDRAGLGKVDKVDVTSSGGIFYLPPKEGTNE
;
A
#
# COMPACT_ATOMS: atom_id res chain seq x y z
N MET A 1 3.93 16.01 -1.36
CA MET A 1 2.88 17.04 -1.18
C MET A 1 1.63 16.33 -0.73
N ALA A 2 1.05 16.72 0.41
CA ALA A 2 -0.17 16.09 0.91
C ALA A 2 -1.30 16.32 -0.09
N ARG A 3 -1.75 15.24 -0.75
CA ARG A 3 -2.95 15.31 -1.59
C ARG A 3 -4.14 15.58 -0.67
N ASN A 4 -4.85 16.67 -0.90
CA ASN A 4 -6.12 16.92 -0.23
C ASN A 4 -7.16 15.95 -0.82
N LEU A 5 -7.40 14.86 -0.10
CA LEU A 5 -8.43 13.89 -0.43
C LEU A 5 -9.81 14.47 -0.12
N THR A 6 -10.77 14.20 -1.00
CA THR A 6 -12.18 14.50 -0.73
C THR A 6 -12.73 13.59 0.37
N GLU A 7 -13.78 14.04 1.07
CA GLU A 7 -14.41 13.24 2.14
C GLU A 7 -14.87 11.86 1.64
N LYS A 8 -15.34 11.77 0.39
CA LYS A 8 -15.73 10.50 -0.24
C LYS A 8 -14.53 9.57 -0.47
N GLN A 9 -13.38 10.11 -0.84
CA GLN A 9 -12.15 9.33 -1.02
C GLN A 9 -11.60 8.83 0.32
N ILE A 10 -11.64 9.66 1.36
CA ILE A 10 -11.25 9.26 2.72
C ILE A 10 -12.16 8.13 3.19
N LYS A 11 -13.48 8.31 3.07
CA LYS A 11 -14.47 7.29 3.45
C LYS A 11 -14.29 6.00 2.67
N PHE A 12 -14.01 6.08 1.36
CA PHE A 12 -13.70 4.91 0.53
C PHE A 12 -12.51 4.13 1.07
N LEU A 13 -11.41 4.81 1.42
CA LEU A 13 -10.22 4.15 1.97
C LEU A 13 -10.48 3.50 3.32
N GLU A 14 -11.36 4.06 4.15
CA GLU A 14 -11.74 3.47 5.45
C GLU A 14 -12.60 2.22 5.25
N VAL A 15 -13.71 2.34 4.52
CA VAL A 15 -14.63 1.22 4.31
C VAL A 15 -14.01 0.10 3.47
N LEU A 16 -13.00 0.39 2.65
CA LEU A 16 -12.30 -0.61 1.84
C LEU A 16 -11.66 -1.70 2.72
N PHE A 17 -11.00 -1.31 3.82
CA PHE A 17 -10.28 -2.24 4.69
C PHE A 17 -11.10 -2.69 5.90
N ASP A 18 -12.06 -1.90 6.39
CA ASP A 18 -12.85 -2.24 7.57
C ASP A 18 -14.12 -3.07 7.23
N GLU A 19 -14.91 -2.65 6.25
CA GLU A 19 -16.23 -3.26 5.96
C GLU A 19 -16.23 -4.11 4.68
N ALA A 20 -15.57 -3.64 3.64
CA ALA A 20 -15.62 -4.25 2.32
C ALA A 20 -14.61 -5.38 2.11
N ASN A 21 -13.73 -5.66 3.08
CA ASN A 21 -12.70 -6.71 2.99
C ASN A 21 -11.86 -6.64 1.68
N GLY A 22 -11.60 -5.44 1.18
CA GLY A 22 -10.87 -5.22 -0.08
C GLY A 22 -11.73 -5.19 -1.35
N ASP A 23 -13.05 -5.36 -1.25
CA ASP A 23 -13.94 -5.26 -2.41
C ASP A 23 -14.23 -3.79 -2.77
N ALA A 24 -13.63 -3.33 -3.87
CA ALA A 24 -13.74 -1.93 -4.30
C ALA A 24 -15.17 -1.54 -4.74
N VAL A 25 -16.01 -2.49 -5.17
CA VAL A 25 -17.39 -2.23 -5.62
C VAL A 25 -18.31 -1.99 -4.42
N THR A 26 -18.12 -2.76 -3.37
CA THR A 26 -18.82 -2.64 -2.10
C THR A 26 -18.34 -1.39 -1.37
N ALA A 27 -17.03 -1.14 -1.35
CA ALA A 27 -16.44 0.05 -0.77
C ALA A 27 -16.96 1.34 -1.42
N LYS A 28 -17.09 1.40 -2.75
CA LYS A 28 -17.63 2.60 -3.42
C LYS A 28 -19.07 2.89 -3.01
N ARG A 29 -19.88 1.83 -2.84
CA ARG A 29 -21.29 1.96 -2.47
C ARG A 29 -21.42 2.47 -1.03
N LEU A 30 -20.62 1.95 -0.12
CA LEU A 30 -20.57 2.38 1.29
C LEU A 30 -20.01 3.80 1.45
N ALA A 31 -19.08 4.20 0.59
CA ALA A 31 -18.52 5.54 0.56
C ALA A 31 -19.46 6.59 -0.09
N GLY A 32 -20.61 6.18 -0.62
CA GLY A 32 -21.59 7.10 -1.22
C GLY A 32 -21.22 7.59 -2.63
N TYR A 33 -20.50 6.77 -3.39
CA TYR A 33 -20.40 6.93 -4.84
C TYR A 33 -21.66 6.38 -5.52
N GLY A 34 -22.05 6.99 -6.64
CA GLY A 34 -23.16 6.49 -7.44
C GLY A 34 -22.82 5.15 -8.07
N ASP A 35 -23.81 4.29 -8.31
CA ASP A 35 -23.60 2.94 -8.86
C ASP A 35 -22.88 2.96 -10.22
N ASN A 36 -23.13 4.01 -11.02
CA ASN A 36 -22.49 4.26 -12.32
C ASN A 36 -21.08 4.87 -12.24
N SER A 37 -20.58 5.21 -11.06
CA SER A 37 -19.21 5.70 -10.93
C SER A 37 -18.21 4.58 -11.24
N SER A 38 -17.23 4.89 -12.09
CA SER A 38 -16.17 3.97 -12.47
C SER A 38 -15.29 3.66 -11.26
N THR A 39 -15.39 2.42 -10.78
CA THR A 39 -14.54 1.92 -9.68
C THR A 39 -13.06 2.00 -10.06
N THR A 40 -12.73 1.70 -11.31
CA THR A 40 -11.36 1.75 -11.83
C THR A 40 -10.76 3.15 -11.73
N ALA A 41 -11.50 4.19 -12.11
CA ALA A 41 -11.02 5.57 -12.03
C ALA A 41 -10.77 6.03 -10.59
N ILE A 42 -11.64 5.60 -9.66
CA ILE A 42 -11.48 5.91 -8.22
C ILE A 42 -10.21 5.23 -7.69
N VAL A 43 -10.05 3.93 -7.97
CA VAL A 43 -8.89 3.15 -7.52
C VAL A 43 -7.58 3.69 -8.13
N GLU A 44 -7.56 4.04 -9.42
CA GLU A 44 -6.40 4.64 -10.06
C GLU A 44 -6.02 5.98 -9.44
N SER A 45 -7.02 6.82 -9.12
CA SER A 45 -6.77 8.12 -8.48
C SER A 45 -6.22 8.01 -7.05
N LEU A 46 -6.51 6.89 -6.36
CA LEU A 46 -6.16 6.62 -4.97
C LEU A 46 -5.08 5.55 -4.83
N LYS A 47 -4.39 5.17 -5.91
CA LYS A 47 -3.43 4.07 -5.92
C LYS A 47 -2.37 4.21 -4.84
N ASP A 48 -1.79 5.40 -4.71
CA ASP A 48 -0.69 5.66 -3.77
C ASP A 48 -1.20 5.57 -2.31
N GLU A 49 -2.38 6.11 -2.06
CA GLU A 49 -3.07 6.15 -0.78
C GLU A 49 -3.55 4.76 -0.34
N ILE A 50 -4.08 3.96 -1.28
CA ILE A 50 -4.39 2.54 -1.06
C ILE A 50 -3.11 1.80 -0.68
N GLY A 51 -2.00 2.05 -1.36
CA GLY A 51 -0.71 1.44 -1.04
C GLY A 51 -0.22 1.79 0.38
N GLU A 52 -0.32 3.05 0.78
CA GLU A 52 0.07 3.51 2.13
C GLU A 52 -0.85 2.94 3.22
N LYS A 53 -2.17 2.96 3.00
CA LYS A 53 -3.15 2.34 3.89
C LYS A 53 -2.94 0.84 3.99
N THR A 54 -2.63 0.16 2.89
CA THR A 54 -2.32 -1.27 2.86
C THR A 54 -1.07 -1.58 3.69
N ARG A 55 -0.01 -0.76 3.57
CA ARG A 55 1.19 -0.88 4.43
C ARG A 55 0.84 -0.74 5.90
N THR A 56 0.01 0.25 6.24
CA THR A 56 -0.48 0.45 7.61
C THR A 56 -1.33 -0.74 8.09
N TYR A 57 -2.16 -1.30 7.22
CA TYR A 57 -2.97 -2.49 7.49
C TYR A 57 -2.11 -3.74 7.73
N PHE A 58 -1.07 -3.94 6.92
CA PHE A 58 -0.07 -4.99 7.16
C PHE A 58 0.68 -4.77 8.48
N ALA A 59 1.08 -3.55 8.81
CA ALA A 59 1.70 -3.24 10.10
C ALA A 59 0.78 -3.56 11.29
N ARG A 60 -0.55 -3.35 11.16
CA ARG A 60 -1.55 -3.76 12.16
C ARG A 60 -1.69 -5.28 12.26
N SER A 61 -1.57 -5.99 11.14
CA SER A 61 -1.73 -7.45 11.07
C SER A 61 -0.45 -8.21 11.39
N ALA A 62 0.71 -7.57 11.27
CA ALA A 62 2.03 -8.16 11.51
C ALA A 62 2.20 -8.75 12.92
N PRO A 63 1.79 -8.10 14.02
CA PRO A 63 1.85 -8.72 15.35
C PRO A 63 1.06 -10.02 15.44
N ARG A 64 -0.10 -10.11 14.77
CA ARG A 64 -0.92 -11.32 14.74
C ARG A 64 -0.22 -12.46 14.01
N ALA A 65 0.45 -12.16 12.89
CA ALA A 65 1.27 -13.13 12.17
C ALA A 65 2.46 -13.60 13.02
N ALA A 66 3.14 -12.69 13.72
CA ALA A 66 4.25 -13.04 14.61
C ALA A 66 3.81 -13.98 15.73
N VAL A 67 2.68 -13.70 16.39
CA VAL A 67 2.11 -14.58 17.43
C VAL A 67 1.70 -15.94 16.85
N ALA A 68 1.09 -15.97 15.66
CA ALA A 68 0.73 -17.21 14.99
C ALA A 68 1.97 -18.09 14.69
N MET A 69 3.10 -17.49 14.29
CA MET A 69 4.35 -18.20 14.10
C MET A 69 4.93 -18.75 15.41
N VAL A 70 4.92 -17.95 16.49
CA VAL A 70 5.40 -18.42 17.82
C VAL A 70 4.52 -19.55 18.36
N GLY A 71 3.20 -19.47 18.16
CA GLY A 71 2.26 -20.53 18.51
C GLY A 71 2.52 -21.82 17.72
N ALA A 72 2.72 -21.71 16.41
CA ALA A 72 3.06 -22.84 15.55
C ALA A 72 4.41 -23.51 15.90
N LEU A 73 5.37 -22.75 16.44
CA LEU A 73 6.63 -23.30 16.96
C LEU A 73 6.44 -24.03 18.30
N SER A 74 5.45 -23.63 19.09
CA SER A 74 5.18 -24.19 20.42
C SER A 74 4.30 -25.43 20.37
N ASP A 75 3.33 -25.47 19.45
CA ASP A 75 2.47 -26.62 19.20
C ASP A 75 2.45 -26.95 17.70
N PRO A 76 3.35 -27.83 17.23
CA PRO A 76 3.48 -28.21 15.83
C PRO A 76 2.41 -29.21 15.34
N THR A 77 1.34 -29.45 16.12
CA THR A 77 0.34 -30.48 15.79
C THR A 77 -0.88 -29.97 15.02
N GLU A 78 -1.04 -28.65 14.84
CA GLU A 78 -2.11 -28.11 14.00
C GLU A 78 -1.96 -28.53 12.52
N LEU A 79 -3.05 -29.03 11.95
CA LEU A 79 -3.17 -29.20 10.51
C LEU A 79 -3.03 -27.85 9.80
N GLY A 80 -2.19 -27.81 8.76
CA GLY A 80 -1.98 -26.61 7.95
C GLY A 80 -0.96 -25.62 8.53
N ILE A 81 -0.20 -25.99 9.56
CA ILE A 81 0.84 -25.12 10.14
C ILE A 81 1.84 -24.63 9.10
N LYS A 82 2.25 -25.50 8.17
CA LYS A 82 3.22 -25.14 7.15
C LYS A 82 2.68 -24.01 6.26
N GLU A 83 1.43 -24.13 5.85
CA GLU A 83 0.72 -23.15 5.03
C GLU A 83 0.49 -21.85 5.82
N LYS A 84 0.06 -21.95 7.09
CA LYS A 84 -0.09 -20.79 7.99
C LYS A 84 1.23 -20.06 8.23
N MET A 85 2.33 -20.78 8.43
CA MET A 85 3.65 -20.20 8.63
C MET A 85 4.18 -19.52 7.37
N VAL A 86 3.95 -20.11 6.20
CA VAL A 86 4.31 -19.50 4.91
C VAL A 86 3.51 -18.21 4.69
N ALA A 87 2.20 -18.23 4.96
CA ALA A 87 1.34 -17.05 4.86
C ALA A 87 1.73 -15.95 5.88
N ALA A 88 2.02 -16.34 7.12
CA ALA A 88 2.47 -15.40 8.16
C ALA A 88 3.82 -14.77 7.80
N LYS A 89 4.75 -15.54 7.22
CA LYS A 89 6.03 -15.03 6.73
C LYS A 89 5.84 -14.01 5.60
N ASP A 90 5.06 -14.33 4.58
CA ASP A 90 4.80 -13.40 3.47
C ASP A 90 4.14 -12.11 3.98
N LEU A 91 3.20 -12.21 4.92
CA LEU A 91 2.58 -11.04 5.55
C LEU A 91 3.61 -10.13 6.26
N LEU A 92 4.54 -10.71 7.02
CA LEU A 92 5.59 -9.98 7.73
C LEU A 92 6.60 -9.34 6.77
N ASP A 93 6.95 -10.05 5.70
CA ASP A 93 7.82 -9.53 4.65
C ASP A 93 7.19 -8.32 3.96
N ARG A 94 5.87 -8.35 3.71
CA ARG A 94 5.11 -7.22 3.13
C ARG A 94 4.86 -6.06 4.09
N ALA A 95 4.80 -6.32 5.39
CA ALA A 95 4.73 -5.29 6.43
C ALA A 95 6.04 -4.48 6.57
N GLY A 96 7.12 -4.88 5.87
CA GLY A 96 8.43 -4.23 5.95
C GLY A 96 9.29 -4.70 7.12
N LEU A 97 8.90 -5.77 7.79
CA LEU A 97 9.75 -6.48 8.76
C LEU A 97 10.71 -7.46 8.06
N GLY A 98 10.45 -7.78 6.79
CA GLY A 98 11.35 -8.50 5.91
C GLY A 98 12.34 -7.61 5.17
N LYS A 99 13.15 -8.23 4.31
CA LYS A 99 14.19 -7.53 3.53
C LYS A 99 13.53 -6.57 2.54
N VAL A 100 13.58 -5.27 2.84
CA VAL A 100 13.23 -4.23 1.87
C VAL A 100 14.30 -4.21 0.78
N ASP A 101 13.98 -4.69 -0.41
CA ASP A 101 14.72 -4.33 -1.62
C ASP A 101 14.53 -2.82 -1.84
N LYS A 102 15.41 -2.02 -1.21
CA LYS A 102 15.56 -0.62 -1.54
C LYS A 102 16.04 -0.56 -2.98
N VAL A 103 15.13 -0.30 -3.91
CA VAL A 103 15.49 0.16 -5.24
C VAL A 103 16.00 1.58 -5.06
N ASP A 104 17.31 1.70 -4.90
CA ASP A 104 18.03 2.96 -4.85
C ASP A 104 18.01 3.55 -6.27
N VAL A 105 16.95 4.30 -6.62
CA VAL A 105 16.94 5.10 -7.84
C VAL A 105 17.77 6.34 -7.58
N THR A 106 19.09 6.16 -7.55
CA THR A 106 20.02 7.27 -7.74
C THR A 106 19.89 7.69 -9.21
N SER A 107 19.07 8.70 -9.50
CA SER A 107 19.00 9.33 -10.81
C SER A 107 20.34 9.97 -11.16
N SER A 108 21.24 9.22 -11.79
CA SER A 108 22.44 9.73 -12.45
C SER A 108 22.08 10.44 -13.75
N GLY A 109 21.36 11.56 -13.66
CA GLY A 109 20.75 12.21 -14.82
C GLY A 109 20.43 13.68 -14.62
N GLY A 110 21.32 14.44 -13.98
CA GLY A 110 21.27 15.90 -14.03
C GLY A 110 21.75 16.40 -15.39
N ILE A 111 20.84 16.64 -16.34
CA ILE A 111 21.17 17.35 -17.58
C ILE A 111 21.35 18.82 -17.22
N PHE A 112 22.59 19.31 -17.27
CA PHE A 112 22.93 20.71 -17.03
C PHE A 112 22.80 21.48 -18.35
N TYR A 113 21.71 22.22 -18.53
CA TYR A 113 21.51 23.10 -19.67
C TYR A 113 22.13 24.46 -19.37
N LEU A 114 23.30 24.74 -19.93
CA LEU A 114 23.90 26.08 -19.89
C LEU A 114 23.20 26.96 -20.93
N PRO A 115 22.63 28.12 -20.56
CA PRO A 115 22.14 29.07 -21.54
C PRO A 115 23.30 29.56 -22.42
N PRO A 116 23.08 29.78 -23.73
CA PRO A 116 24.10 30.34 -24.59
C PRO A 116 24.50 31.72 -24.06
N LYS A 117 25.81 31.98 -24.04
CA LYS A 117 26.38 33.26 -23.64
C LYS A 117 26.03 34.31 -24.70
N GLU A 118 24.93 35.01 -24.51
CA GLU A 118 24.69 36.28 -25.20
C GLU A 118 25.45 37.39 -24.47
N GLY A 119 26.43 37.95 -25.17
CA GLY A 119 27.27 39.03 -24.70
C GLY A 119 28.38 39.27 -25.69
N THR A 120 28.03 39.98 -26.78
CA THR A 120 28.97 40.77 -27.58
C THR A 120 29.79 41.60 -26.61
N ASN A 121 31.06 41.24 -26.42
CA ASN A 121 32.02 42.18 -25.85
C ASN A 121 32.40 43.15 -26.97
N GLU A 122 32.11 44.43 -26.73
CA GLU A 122 32.75 45.57 -27.39
C GLU A 122 34.27 45.44 -27.43
#